data_AF-A0A1W4X7C7-F1
#
_entry.id   AF-A0A1W4X7C7-F1
#
_cell.length_a   1.000
_cell.length_b   1.000
_cell.length_c   1.000
_cell.angle_alpha   90.00
_cell.angle_beta   90.00
_cell.angle_gamma   90.00
#
_symmetry.space_group_name_H-M   'P 1'
#
loop_
_entity.id
_entity.type
_entity.pdbx_description
1 polymer ?
#
loop_
_entity_poly.entity_id
_entity_poly.type
_entity_poly.pdbx_seq_one_letter_code
_entity_poly.pdbx_strand_id
1 'polypeptide(L)'
;MQQHNSILVGSPCGQHGPYTFYKAFKYSKNGVNRVVRLSEFFFVKLWSDSDLVCIGELQLLWIDKNSEQILASLRLYFLPENTPEGRMDHGEVRSSIYSIIILSLSLLPFLTHVRVLE
;
A
#
# COMPACT_ATOMS: atom_id res chain seq x y z
N MET A 1 4.43 -3.57 22.21
CA MET A 1 4.15 -2.38 21.37
C MET A 1 5.35 -2.17 20.45
N GLN A 2 5.30 -2.62 19.19
CA GLN A 2 6.34 -2.28 18.21
C GLN A 2 5.92 -0.99 17.50
N GLN A 3 6.71 0.07 17.66
CA GLN A 3 6.55 1.29 16.87
C GLN A 3 6.92 0.98 15.42
N HIS A 4 5.91 0.85 14.59
CA HIS A 4 6.08 0.76 13.16
C HIS A 4 6.24 2.18 12.61
N ASN A 5 7.49 2.55 12.32
CA ASN A 5 7.82 3.87 11.81
C ASN A 5 7.96 3.81 10.28
N SER A 6 7.14 4.57 9.56
CA SER A 6 7.23 4.77 8.12
C SER A 6 7.74 6.20 7.84
N ILE A 7 8.69 6.34 6.92
CA ILE A 7 9.41 7.60 6.68
C ILE A 7 9.49 7.85 5.18
N LEU A 8 9.23 9.08 4.74
CA LEU A 8 9.40 9.47 3.34
C LEU A 8 10.87 9.45 2.94
N VAL A 9 11.16 9.08 1.69
CA VAL A 9 12.52 8.98 1.16
C VAL A 9 12.68 9.90 -0.05
N GLY A 10 13.77 10.69 -0.03
CA GLY A 10 14.12 11.62 -1.09
C GLY A 10 13.41 12.97 -0.97
N SER A 11 13.75 13.87 -1.89
CA SER A 11 13.16 15.21 -1.96
C SER A 11 11.73 15.16 -2.49
N PRO A 12 10.87 16.14 -2.15
CA PRO A 12 9.59 16.33 -2.80
C PRO A 12 9.72 16.38 -4.32
N CYS A 13 8.81 15.74 -5.04
CA CYS A 13 8.82 15.70 -6.50
C CYS A 13 7.68 16.49 -7.16
N GLY A 14 6.81 17.10 -6.35
CA GLY A 14 5.72 17.94 -6.83
C GLY A 14 4.92 18.54 -5.68
N GLN A 15 4.17 19.59 -5.98
CA GLN A 15 3.23 20.22 -5.05
C GLN A 15 1.97 20.63 -5.79
N HIS A 16 0.82 20.49 -5.13
CA HIS A 16 -0.46 20.97 -5.63
C HIS A 16 -1.34 21.39 -4.44
N GLY A 17 -1.56 22.68 -4.28
CA GLY A 17 -2.27 23.23 -3.11
C GLY A 17 -1.61 22.80 -1.78
N PRO A 18 -2.37 22.22 -0.82
CA PRO A 18 -1.83 21.76 0.46
C PRO A 18 -1.05 20.44 0.34
N TYR A 19 -0.99 19.82 -0.84
CA TYR A 19 -0.39 18.50 -1.01
C TYR A 19 1.05 18.56 -1.50
N THR A 20 1.95 17.81 -0.87
CA THR A 20 3.36 17.65 -1.29
C THR A 20 3.66 16.20 -1.62
N PHE A 21 4.11 15.93 -2.84
CA PHE A 21 4.25 14.57 -3.38
C PHE A 21 5.69 14.04 -3.26
N TYR A 22 5.79 12.73 -3.05
CA TYR A 22 7.05 11.99 -2.91
C TYR A 22 7.04 10.74 -3.78
N LYS A 23 8.23 10.20 -4.06
CA LYS A 23 8.39 9.01 -4.92
C LYS A 23 8.54 7.70 -4.16
N ALA A 24 8.84 7.74 -2.86
CA ALA A 24 9.12 6.55 -2.08
C ALA A 24 8.95 6.77 -0.58
N PHE A 25 8.67 5.68 0.13
CA PHE A 25 8.75 5.62 1.59
C PHE A 25 9.57 4.41 2.04
N LYS A 26 10.12 4.49 3.25
CA LYS A 26 10.81 3.43 3.94
C LYS A 26 9.96 2.98 5.12
N TYR A 27 9.91 1.68 5.37
CA TYR A 27 9.35 1.11 6.59
C TYR A 27 10.29 0.05 7.16
N SER A 28 10.17 -0.20 8.47
CA SER A 28 10.89 -1.28 9.15
C SER A 28 9.90 -2.33 9.64
N LYS A 29 10.22 -3.60 9.37
CA LYS A 29 9.44 -4.73 9.84
C LYS A 29 10.37 -5.88 10.21
N ASN A 30 10.22 -6.43 11.41
CA ASN A 30 11.06 -7.52 11.94
C ASN A 30 12.57 -7.23 11.80
N GLY A 31 12.97 -5.97 12.02
CA GLY A 31 14.36 -5.52 11.87
C GLY A 31 14.83 -5.33 10.42
N VAL A 32 13.99 -5.68 9.43
CA VAL A 32 14.30 -5.49 8.01
C VAL A 32 13.73 -4.16 7.54
N ASN A 33 14.62 -3.30 7.06
CA ASN A 33 14.25 -2.05 6.40
C ASN A 33 13.91 -2.32 4.93
N ARG A 34 12.75 -1.84 4.48
CA ARG A 34 12.32 -1.92 3.08
C ARG A 34 11.96 -0.52 2.58
N VAL A 35 12.28 -0.25 1.32
CA VAL A 35 11.89 0.98 0.62
C VAL A 35 10.89 0.57 -0.46
N VAL A 36 9.77 1.27 -0.53
CA VAL A 36 8.74 1.09 -1.56
C VAL A 36 8.67 2.36 -2.39
N ARG A 37 8.75 2.22 -3.71
CA ARG A 37 8.68 3.30 -4.70
C ARG A 37 7.34 3.28 -5.43
N LEU A 38 7.00 4.40 -6.06
CA LEU A 38 5.85 4.46 -6.98
C LEU A 38 5.97 3.34 -8.03
N SER A 39 4.84 2.73 -8.35
CA SER A 39 4.70 1.59 -9.26
C SER A 39 5.39 0.29 -8.81
N GLU A 40 5.95 0.22 -7.60
CA GLU A 40 6.36 -1.07 -7.02
C GLU A 40 5.15 -1.81 -6.43
N PHE A 41 5.19 -3.13 -6.56
CA PHE A 41 4.16 -4.06 -6.09
C PHE A 41 4.60 -4.75 -4.80
N PHE A 42 3.66 -4.93 -3.88
CA PHE A 42 3.89 -5.60 -2.61
C PHE A 42 2.61 -6.26 -2.10
N PHE A 43 2.76 -7.36 -1.37
CA PHE A 43 1.67 -7.99 -0.64
C PHE A 43 1.07 -7.02 0.39
N VAL A 44 -0.24 -7.08 0.59
CA VAL A 44 -0.97 -6.27 1.56
C VAL A 44 -1.90 -7.20 2.31
N LYS A 45 -1.85 -7.18 3.63
CA LYS A 45 -2.85 -7.84 4.48
C LYS A 45 -3.83 -6.79 4.94
N LEU A 46 -5.08 -6.88 4.52
CA LEU A 46 -6.06 -5.80 4.70
C LEU A 46 -6.51 -5.64 6.15
N TRP A 47 -6.66 -6.76 6.86
CA TRP A 47 -7.05 -6.78 8.27
C TRP A 47 -6.07 -7.62 9.08
N SER A 48 -5.71 -7.16 10.27
CA SER A 48 -4.74 -7.84 11.14
C SER A 48 -5.16 -9.26 11.54
N ASP A 49 -6.47 -9.46 11.66
CA ASP A 49 -7.17 -10.68 12.08
C ASP A 49 -7.67 -11.55 10.92
N SER A 50 -7.45 -11.14 9.66
CA SER A 50 -7.86 -11.90 8.48
C SER A 50 -6.66 -12.47 7.74
N ASP A 51 -6.71 -13.72 7.29
CA ASP A 51 -5.68 -14.30 6.41
C ASP A 51 -5.74 -13.78 4.97
N LEU A 52 -6.63 -12.83 4.67
CA LEU A 52 -6.74 -12.25 3.35
C LEU A 52 -5.52 -11.38 3.03
N VAL A 53 -4.76 -11.82 2.04
CA VAL A 53 -3.61 -11.13 1.47
C VAL A 53 -3.90 -10.81 -0.01
N CYS A 54 -3.68 -9.57 -0.41
CA CYS A 54 -3.76 -9.12 -1.79
C CYS A 54 -2.42 -8.52 -2.24
N ILE A 55 -2.29 -8.16 -3.51
CA ILE A 55 -1.14 -7.38 -4.02
C ILE A 55 -1.57 -5.92 -4.10
N GLY A 56 -0.75 -5.01 -3.59
CA GLY A 56 -0.90 -3.57 -3.71
C GLY A 56 0.18 -2.96 -4.59
N GLU A 57 -0.19 -2.02 -5.45
CA GLU A 57 0.71 -1.19 -6.24
C GLU A 57 0.67 0.24 -5.70
N LEU A 58 1.82 0.83 -5.36
CA LEU A 58 1.87 2.22 -4.91
C LEU A 58 1.62 3.19 -6.08
N GLN A 59 0.45 3.82 -6.12
CA GLN A 59 0.07 4.76 -7.17
C GLN A 59 0.48 6.20 -6.86
N LEU A 60 0.37 6.62 -5.59
CA LEU A 60 0.63 8.00 -5.18
C LEU A 60 1.05 8.06 -3.71
N LEU A 61 1.91 9.00 -3.37
CA LEU A 61 2.41 9.22 -2.01
C LEU A 61 2.56 10.72 -1.75
N TRP A 62 1.92 11.23 -0.70
CA TRP A 62 1.94 12.67 -0.41
C TRP A 62 1.78 12.99 1.08
N ILE A 63 2.14 14.21 1.44
CA ILE A 63 1.77 14.84 2.71
C ILE A 63 0.58 15.76 2.44
N ASP A 64 -0.47 15.67 3.23
CA ASP A 64 -1.51 16.69 3.35
C ASP A 64 -1.14 17.68 4.46
N LYS A 65 -0.79 18.92 4.10
CA LYS A 65 -0.36 19.95 5.07
C LYS A 65 -1.48 20.38 6.03
N ASN A 66 -2.75 20.16 5.69
CA ASN A 66 -3.84 20.55 6.57
C ASN A 66 -4.00 19.59 7.75
N SER A 67 -3.73 18.30 7.52
CA SER A 67 -3.84 17.24 8.52
C SER A 67 -2.48 16.76 9.05
N GLU A 68 -1.39 17.24 8.45
CA GLU A 68 -0.01 16.78 8.66
C GLU A 68 0.18 15.26 8.48
N GLN A 69 -0.73 14.63 7.74
CA GLN A 69 -0.68 13.19 7.49
C GLN A 69 0.11 12.86 6.23
N ILE A 70 0.84 11.75 6.31
CA ILE A 70 1.42 11.11 5.15
C ILE A 70 0.38 10.10 4.63
N LEU A 71 0.00 10.24 3.36
CA LEU A 71 -1.04 9.44 2.71
C LEU A 71 -0.45 8.71 1.50
N ALA A 72 -0.94 7.50 1.25
CA ALA A 72 -0.64 6.74 0.04
C ALA A 72 -1.92 6.27 -0.64
N SER A 73 -1.91 6.28 -1.97
CA SER A 73 -2.93 5.71 -2.83
C SER A 73 -2.41 4.37 -3.35
N LEU A 74 -3.16 3.30 -3.11
CA LEU A 74 -2.83 1.96 -3.57
C LEU A 74 -3.88 1.47 -4.57
N ARG A 75 -3.43 0.77 -5.61
CA ARG A 75 -4.28 -0.11 -6.42
C ARG A 75 -4.14 -1.52 -5.89
N LEU A 76 -5.25 -2.18 -5.59
CA LEU A 76 -5.25 -3.53 -5.04
C LEU A 76 -5.69 -4.58 -6.06
N TYR A 77 -5.03 -5.73 -6.00
CA TYR A 77 -5.21 -6.90 -6.85
C TYR A 77 -5.50 -8.10 -5.95
N PHE A 78 -6.72 -8.61 -6.06
CA PHE A 78 -7.18 -9.75 -5.27
C PHE A 78 -7.08 -11.02 -6.11
N LEU A 79 -6.77 -12.13 -5.46
CA LEU A 79 -6.93 -13.43 -6.10
C LEU A 79 -8.43 -13.67 -6.38
N PRO A 80 -8.80 -14.34 -7.49
CA PRO A 80 -10.20 -14.62 -7.81
C PRO A 80 -10.99 -15.29 -6.68
N GLU A 81 -10.34 -16.14 -5.88
CA GLU A 81 -10.96 -16.83 -4.73
C GLU A 81 -11.31 -15.86 -3.59
N ASN A 82 -10.74 -14.66 -3.61
CA ASN A 82 -10.99 -13.60 -2.65
C ASN A 82 -11.93 -12.51 -3.19
N THR A 83 -12.50 -12.70 -4.39
CA THR A 83 -13.54 -11.81 -4.92
C THR A 83 -14.93 -12.42 -4.72
N PRO A 84 -16.00 -11.61 -4.59
CA PRO A 84 -17.37 -12.12 -4.41
C PRO A 84 -17.82 -13.08 -5.52
N GLU A 85 -17.33 -12.88 -6.74
CA GLU A 85 -17.62 -13.69 -7.92
C GLU A 85 -16.87 -15.03 -7.91
N GLY A 86 -15.83 -15.15 -7.09
CA GLY A 86 -15.03 -16.35 -6.96
C GLY A 86 -14.21 -16.68 -8.20
N ARG A 87 -13.63 -17.88 -8.19
CA ARG A 87 -12.95 -18.45 -9.36
C ARG A 87 -13.98 -18.80 -10.44
N MET A 88 -13.84 -18.26 -11.64
CA MET A 88 -14.61 -18.69 -12.80
C MET A 88 -13.90 -19.83 -13.57
N ASP A 89 -14.67 -20.71 -14.21
CA ASP A 89 -14.27 -22.05 -14.71
C ASP A 89 -13.26 -22.09 -15.89
N HIS A 90 -12.65 -20.96 -16.29
CA HIS A 90 -11.76 -20.92 -17.46
C HIS A 90 -10.39 -20.30 -17.22
N GLY A 91 -9.99 -20.08 -15.97
CA GLY A 91 -8.68 -19.47 -15.67
C GLY A 91 -8.57 -18.02 -16.18
N GLU A 92 -9.67 -17.42 -16.63
CA GLU A 92 -9.76 -15.98 -16.86
C GLU A 92 -9.68 -15.30 -15.51
N VAL A 93 -8.47 -14.90 -15.13
CA VAL A 93 -8.24 -13.95 -14.05
C VAL A 93 -8.73 -12.60 -14.58
N ARG A 94 -10.04 -12.35 -14.47
CA ARG A 94 -10.49 -10.97 -14.37
C ARG A 94 -9.93 -10.50 -13.04
N SER A 95 -8.71 -9.97 -13.06
CA SER A 95 -8.13 -9.30 -11.90
C SER A 95 -9.00 -8.09 -11.67
N SER A 96 -10.11 -8.29 -10.97
CA SER A 96 -11.06 -7.25 -10.69
C SER A 96 -10.32 -6.26 -9.80
N ILE A 97 -10.02 -5.11 -10.38
CA ILE A 97 -9.40 -3.99 -9.67
C ILE A 97 -10.45 -3.47 -8.72
N TYR A 98 -10.47 -3.99 -7.49
CA TYR A 98 -11.30 -3.42 -6.44
C TYR A 98 -10.51 -2.30 -5.78
N SER A 99 -10.79 -1.09 -6.27
CA SER A 99 -10.64 0.15 -5.52
C SER A 99 -9.23 0.73 -5.44
N ILE A 100 -9.18 2.05 -5.63
CA ILE A 100 -8.11 2.90 -5.13
C ILE A 100 -8.37 3.08 -3.63
N ILE A 101 -7.44 2.66 -2.77
CA ILE A 101 -7.54 2.91 -1.32
C ILE A 101 -6.53 3.99 -0.94
N ILE A 102 -7.01 5.03 -0.26
CA ILE A 102 -6.18 6.04 0.38
C ILE A 102 -5.93 5.58 1.82
N LEU A 103 -4.67 5.30 2.15
CA LEU A 103 -4.26 4.89 3.49
C LEU A 103 -3.37 5.95 4.10
N SER A 104 -3.61 6.24 5.37
CA SER A 104 -2.63 6.95 6.19
C SER A 104 -1.43 6.05 6.42
N LEU A 105 -0.21 6.57 6.21
CA LEU A 105 1.01 5.80 6.36
C LEU A 105 1.27 5.36 7.81
N SER A 106 0.63 6.05 8.77
CA SER A 106 0.56 5.66 10.18
C SER A 106 -0.28 4.40 10.42
N LEU A 107 -1.11 4.00 9.44
CA LEU A 107 -1.96 2.80 9.48
C LEU A 107 -1.37 1.60 8.69
N LEU A 108 -0.29 1.80 7.91
CA LEU A 108 0.50 0.70 7.35
C LEU A 108 1.00 -0.35 8.38
N PRO A 109 1.25 -0.03 9.67
CA PRO A 109 1.57 -1.02 10.71
C PRO A 109 0.52 -2.13 10.84
N PHE A 110 -0.74 -1.80 10.60
CA PHE A 110 -1.88 -2.72 10.71
C PHE A 110 -2.05 -3.58 9.44
N LEU A 111 -1.37 -3.22 8.34
CA LEU A 111 -1.22 -4.07 7.17
C LEU A 111 -0.15 -5.12 7.43
N THR A 112 -0.55 -6.17 8.14
CA THR A 112 0.38 -7.07 8.83
C THR A 112 1.24 -7.95 7.94
N HIS A 113 1.12 -7.93 6.60
CA HIS A 113 2.02 -8.64 5.68
C HIS A 113 2.34 -7.87 4.39
N VAL A 114 3.16 -6.82 4.51
CA VAL A 114 3.89 -6.26 3.37
C VAL A 114 5.12 -7.11 3.03
N ARG A 115 5.11 -7.73 1.84
CA ARG A 115 6.25 -8.40 1.20
C ARG A 115 6.35 -7.85 -0.23
N VAL A 116 7.49 -7.34 -0.66
CA VAL A 116 7.67 -6.90 -2.06
C VAL A 116 7.74 -8.16 -2.94
N LEU A 117 7.14 -8.12 -4.14
CA LEU A 117 7.34 -9.16 -5.15
C LEU A 117 8.78 -9.00 -5.69
N GLU A 118 9.65 -9.96 -5.38
CA GLU A 118 11.01 -10.07 -5.95
C GLU A 118 10.99 -10.93 -7.23
#